data_AF-A0A7W4CFE7-F1
#
_entry.id   AF-A0A7W4CFE7-F1
#
_cell.length_a   1.000
_cell.length_b   1.000
_cell.length_c   1.000
_cell.angle_alpha   90.00
_cell.angle_beta   90.00
_cell.angle_gamma   90.00
#
_symmetry.space_group_name_H-M   'P 1'
#
loop_
_entity.id
_entity.type
_entity.pdbx_description
1 polymer ?
#
loop_
_entity_poly.entity_id
_entity_poly.type
_entity_poly.pdbx_seq_one_letter_code
_entity_poly.pdbx_strand_id
1 'polypeptide(L)' 'MSKWQRRTFSTEFKIDAASLVLDQGYSIPEAANSMGVGETALR' A
#
# COMPACT_ATOMS: atom_id res chain seq x y z
N MET A 1 -7.43 26.20 5.61
CA MET A 1 -8.19 24.94 5.42
C MET A 1 -7.49 24.10 4.37
N SER A 2 -6.50 23.29 4.75
CA SER A 2 -5.85 22.37 3.82
C SER A 2 -6.64 21.08 3.84
N LYS A 3 -7.51 20.89 2.85
CA LYS A 3 -8.23 19.63 2.62
C LYS A 3 -7.22 18.49 2.56
N TRP A 4 -7.24 17.60 3.54
CA TRP A 4 -6.46 16.37 3.47
C TRP A 4 -7.05 15.55 2.32
N GLN A 5 -6.47 15.65 1.13
CA GLN A 5 -6.84 14.77 0.05
C GLN A 5 -6.42 13.37 0.47
N ARG A 6 -7.41 12.50 0.74
CA ARG A 6 -7.13 11.08 0.89
C ARG A 6 -6.38 10.65 -0.36
N ARG A 7 -5.17 10.14 -0.19
CA ARG A 7 -4.41 9.56 -1.31
C ARG A 7 -5.28 8.42 -1.85
N THR A 8 -5.87 8.61 -3.02
CA THR A 8 -6.56 7.52 -3.70
C THR A 8 -5.48 6.70 -4.39
N PHE A 9 -5.21 5.51 -3.86
CA PHE A 9 -4.34 4.57 -4.54
C PHE A 9 -5.06 3.99 -5.76
N SER A 10 -4.34 3.92 -6.89
CA SER A 10 -4.84 3.29 -8.10
C SER A 10 -5.14 1.80 -7.87
N THR A 11 -5.99 1.21 -8.71
CA THR A 11 -6.28 -0.23 -8.63
C THR A 11 -5.02 -1.08 -8.79
N GLU A 12 -4.12 -0.71 -9.70
CA GLU A 12 -2.82 -1.38 -9.88
C GLU A 12 -2.00 -1.40 -8.60
N PHE A 13 -1.93 -0.26 -7.90
CA PHE A 13 -1.22 -0.17 -6.62
C PHE A 13 -1.74 -1.19 -5.59
N LYS A 14 -3.07 -1.39 -5.54
CA LYS A 14 -3.68 -2.38 -4.64
C LYS A 14 -3.36 -3.80 -5.05
N ILE A 15 -3.26 -4.08 -6.35
CA ILE A 15 -2.92 -5.39 -6.89
C ILE A 15 -1.46 -5.71 -6.58
N ASP A 16 -0.53 -4.80 -6.87
CA ASP A 16 0.90 -4.98 -6.55
C ASP A 16 1.12 -5.19 -5.04
N ALA A 17 0.46 -4.37 -4.21
CA ALA A 17 0.48 -4.52 -2.76
C ALA A 17 -0.05 -5.89 -2.30
N ALA A 18 -1.15 -6.38 -2.90
CA ALA A 18 -1.70 -7.69 -2.59
C ALA A 18 -0.78 -8.83 -3.06
N SER A 19 -0.17 -8.72 -4.24
CA SER A 19 0.79 -9.69 -4.76
C SER A 19 2.05 -9.77 -3.89
N LEU A 20 2.53 -8.65 -3.34
CA LEU A 20 3.64 -8.66 -2.37
C LEU A 20 3.29 -9.50 -1.13
N VAL A 21 2.09 -9.33 -0.58
CA VAL A 21 1.67 -10.05 0.64
C VAL A 21 1.33 -11.51 0.37
N LEU A 22 0.57 -11.78 -0.71
CA LEU A 22 0.05 -13.11 -1.00
C LEU A 22 1.05 -14.00 -1.75
N ASP A 23 1.76 -13.43 -2.72
CA ASP A 23 2.64 -14.16 -3.63
C ASP A 23 4.07 -14.23 -3.09
N GLN A 24 4.59 -13.11 -2.59
CA GLN A 24 5.94 -13.05 -2.00
C GLN A 24 5.95 -13.35 -0.49
N GLY A 25 4.78 -13.41 0.16
CA GLY A 25 4.68 -13.71 1.59
C GLY A 25 5.12 -12.56 2.50
N TYR A 26 5.12 -11.31 2.01
CA TYR A 26 5.55 -10.15 2.79
C TYR A 26 4.51 -9.80 3.85
N SER A 27 4.99 -9.30 5.00
CA SER A 27 4.09 -8.70 5.98
C SER A 27 3.54 -7.36 5.48
N ILE A 28 2.38 -6.93 5.95
CA ILE A 28 1.80 -5.59 5.65
C ILE A 28 2.83 -4.45 5.76
N PRO A 29 3.66 -4.34 6.82
CA PRO A 29 4.72 -3.32 6.90
C PRO A 29 5.84 -3.48 5.87
N GLU A 30 6.16 -4.70 5.46
CA GLU A 30 7.20 -4.98 4.46
C GLU A 30 6.71 -4.64 3.06
N ALA A 31 5.47 -5.03 2.72
CA ALA A 31 4.82 -4.63 1.47
C ALA A 31 4.68 -3.10 1.40
N ALA A 32 4.36 -2.43 2.52
CA ALA A 32 4.30 -0.97 2.59
C ALA A 32 5.66 -0.31 2.30
N ASN A 33 6.72 -0.79 2.95
CA ASN A 33 8.08 -0.32 2.72
C ASN A 33 8.55 -0.56 1.29
N SER A 34 8.27 -1.74 0.74
CA SER A 34 8.63 -2.11 -0.63
C SER A 34 7.93 -1.21 -1.67
N MET A 35 6.67 -0.85 -1.40
CA MET A 35 5.87 0.07 -2.23
C MET A 35 6.13 1.56 -1.92
N GLY A 36 6.99 1.87 -0.96
CA GLY A 36 7.29 3.25 -0.54
C GLY A 36 6.10 4.00 0.06
N VAL A 37 5.13 3.27 0.63
CA VAL A 37 3.95 3.85 1.29
C VAL A 37 3.98 3.64 2.79
N GLY A 38 3.24 4.47 3.52
CA GLY A 38 3.03 4.22 4.94
C GLY A 38 2.18 2.97 5.17
N GLU A 39 2.39 2.25 6.27
CA GLU A 39 1.57 1.08 6.66
C GLU A 39 0.07 1.34 6.61
N THR A 40 -0.36 2.57 6.89
CA THR A 40 -1.76 3.00 6.82
C THR A 40 -2.35 3.01 5.41
N ALA A 41 -1.53 2.86 4.37
CA ALA A 41 -1.97 2.71 2.99
C ALA A 41 -2.40 1.28 2.64
N LEU A 42 -1.84 0.27 3.32
CA LEU A 42 -2.21 -1.13 3.16
C LEU A 42 -3.17 -1.64 4.23
N ARG A 43 -3.35 -0.89 5.33
CA ARG A 43 -4.26 -1.22 6.43
C ARG A 43 -5.72 -0.92 6.13
#